data_AF-A0A1Y3NHH2-F1
#
_entry.id   AF-A0A1Y3NHH2-F1
#
_cell.length_a   1.000
_cell.length_b   1.000
_cell.length_c   1.000
_cell.angle_alpha   90.00
_cell.angle_beta   90.00
_cell.angle_gamma   90.00
#
_symmetry.space_group_name_H-M   'P 1'
#
loop_
_entity.id
_entity.type
_entity.pdbx_description
1 polymer ?
#
loop_
_entity_poly.entity_id
_entity_poly.type
_entity_poly.pdbx_seq_one_letter_code
_entity_poly.pdbx_strand_id
1 'polypeptide(L)'
;MDLSKFNFLNISLKKIRRFTNSVNKGTVKESEIKEIFEKVKSKKYTKKEVTYLVRNIIFAAFIIPKFRIDYHIYSNEALLYVLSFVDIKGSANLKILYSLFPYIIITKKDKNNNKIYSFNTSVPRELKIDYYDRLYRKYIALKCVPNILIVIEMCPKYINFYFK
;
A
#
# COMPACT_ATOMS: atom_id res chain seq x y z
N MET A 1 -14.78 -8.79 17.59
CA MET A 1 -13.86 -9.44 16.63
C MET A 1 -12.73 -10.01 17.46
N ASP A 2 -12.37 -11.27 17.25
CA ASP A 2 -11.24 -11.89 17.97
C ASP A 2 -9.91 -11.32 17.44
N LEU A 3 -9.29 -10.42 18.21
CA LEU A 3 -8.03 -9.75 17.84
C LEU A 3 -6.83 -10.69 17.89
N SER A 4 -6.90 -11.77 18.68
CA SER A 4 -5.81 -12.75 18.80
C SER A 4 -5.50 -13.44 17.47
N LYS A 5 -6.53 -13.59 16.63
CA LYS A 5 -6.48 -14.20 15.28
C LYS A 5 -6.34 -13.18 14.16
N PHE A 6 -6.23 -11.89 14.47
CA PHE A 6 -6.08 -10.85 13.46
C PHE A 6 -4.68 -10.91 12.85
N ASN A 7 -4.61 -11.03 11.52
CA ASN A 7 -3.36 -11.09 10.78
C ASN A 7 -3.49 -10.34 9.46
N PHE A 8 -2.69 -9.29 9.28
CA PHE A 8 -2.70 -8.46 8.07
C PHE A 8 -2.39 -9.23 6.78
N LEU A 9 -1.72 -10.39 6.84
CA LEU A 9 -1.33 -11.11 5.64
C LEU A 9 -2.50 -11.76 4.90
N ASN A 10 -3.42 -12.41 5.63
CA ASN A 10 -4.45 -13.29 5.07
C ASN A 10 -5.88 -12.82 5.37
N ILE A 11 -6.06 -11.51 5.51
CA ILE A 11 -7.33 -10.92 5.92
C ILE A 11 -8.02 -10.18 4.79
N SER A 12 -9.36 -10.26 4.77
CA SER A 12 -10.17 -9.53 3.80
C SER A 12 -10.28 -8.05 4.16
N LEU A 13 -10.44 -7.19 3.15
CA LEU A 13 -10.65 -5.75 3.34
C LEU A 13 -11.86 -5.44 4.24
N LYS A 14 -12.92 -6.26 4.18
CA LYS A 14 -14.09 -6.13 5.07
C LYS A 14 -13.70 -6.29 6.54
N LYS A 15 -12.85 -7.27 6.86
CA LYS A 15 -12.35 -7.48 8.23
C LYS A 15 -11.38 -6.36 8.64
N ILE A 16 -10.56 -5.86 7.72
CA ILE A 16 -9.71 -4.68 7.99
C ILE A 16 -10.58 -3.45 8.32
N ARG A 17 -11.64 -3.16 7.55
CA ARG A 17 -12.57 -2.06 7.87
C ARG A 17 -13.20 -2.19 9.26
N ARG A 18 -13.55 -3.42 9.67
CA ARG A 18 -14.08 -3.67 11.04
C ARG A 18 -13.02 -3.38 12.10
N PHE A 19 -11.78 -3.78 11.85
CA PHE A 19 -10.65 -3.47 12.71
C PHE A 19 -10.40 -1.95 12.80
N THR A 20 -10.31 -1.24 11.67
CA THR A 20 -10.11 0.21 11.68
C THR A 20 -11.23 0.96 12.40
N ASN A 21 -12.48 0.52 12.24
CA ASN A 21 -13.61 1.10 13.00
C ASN A 21 -13.47 0.85 14.51
N SER A 22 -12.98 -0.32 14.90
CA SER A 22 -12.74 -0.67 16.31
C SER A 22 -11.58 0.15 16.89
N VAL A 23 -10.50 0.32 16.11
CA VAL A 23 -9.42 1.26 16.45
C VAL A 23 -10.02 2.64 16.63
N ASN A 24 -10.67 3.22 15.62
CA ASN A 24 -11.20 4.59 15.67
C ASN A 24 -12.15 4.87 16.85
N LYS A 25 -12.96 3.88 17.25
CA LYS A 25 -13.86 3.98 18.42
C LYS A 25 -13.15 3.86 19.77
N GLY A 26 -11.84 3.59 19.79
CA GLY A 26 -11.06 3.37 21.00
C GLY A 26 -11.27 2.01 21.65
N THR A 27 -11.98 1.08 20.98
CA THR A 27 -12.25 -0.25 21.56
C THR A 27 -11.04 -1.19 21.45
N VAL A 28 -10.08 -0.87 20.58
CA VAL A 28 -8.78 -1.55 20.50
C VAL A 28 -7.76 -0.68 21.22
N LYS A 29 -7.14 -1.22 22.26
CA LYS A 29 -6.12 -0.55 23.07
C LYS A 29 -4.79 -0.51 22.34
N GLU A 30 -3.93 0.42 22.73
CA GLU A 30 -2.58 0.54 22.19
C GLU A 30 -1.78 -0.77 22.29
N SER A 31 -1.84 -1.47 23.43
CA SER A 31 -1.14 -2.74 23.63
C SER A 31 -1.55 -3.81 22.61
N GLU A 32 -2.83 -3.87 22.25
CA GLU A 32 -3.36 -4.81 21.26
C GLU A 32 -2.93 -4.43 19.84
N ILE A 33 -2.91 -3.12 19.53
CA ILE A 33 -2.38 -2.60 18.26
C ILE A 33 -0.90 -2.97 18.12
N LYS A 34 -0.11 -2.74 19.17
CA LYS A 34 1.31 -3.11 19.22
C LYS A 34 1.50 -4.59 18.96
N GLU A 35 0.79 -5.45 19.68
CA GLU A 35 0.89 -6.91 19.51
C GLU A 35 0.60 -7.36 18.08
N ILE A 36 -0.42 -6.78 17.43
CA ILE A 36 -0.75 -7.07 16.03
C ILE A 36 0.42 -6.75 15.09
N PHE A 37 1.07 -5.60 15.28
CA PHE A 37 2.17 -5.17 14.42
C PHE A 37 3.50 -5.85 14.76
N GLU A 38 3.74 -6.24 16.02
CA GLU A 38 4.88 -7.09 16.38
C GLU A 38 4.81 -8.47 15.70
N LYS A 39 3.61 -9.06 15.58
CA LYS A 39 3.42 -10.30 14.80
C LYS A 39 3.83 -10.11 13.33
N VAL A 40 3.62 -8.92 12.75
CA VAL A 40 4.09 -8.61 11.39
C VAL A 40 5.62 -8.50 11.33
N LYS A 41 6.29 -8.08 12.40
CA LYS A 41 7.76 -7.96 12.45
C LYS A 41 8.47 -9.29 12.77
N SER A 42 7.73 -10.38 13.00
CA SER A 42 8.28 -11.64 13.53
C SER A 42 8.91 -12.59 12.50
N LYS A 43 8.72 -12.37 11.19
CA LYS A 43 9.20 -13.30 10.15
C LYS A 43 9.55 -12.61 8.84
N LYS A 44 10.33 -13.31 8.01
CA LYS A 44 10.60 -12.91 6.61
C LYS A 44 9.38 -13.16 5.73
N TYR A 45 9.27 -12.38 4.65
CA TYR A 45 8.15 -12.45 3.72
C TYR A 45 8.61 -12.63 2.27
N THR A 46 7.83 -13.40 1.52
CA THR A 46 7.95 -13.49 0.06
C THR A 46 7.43 -12.22 -0.61
N LYS A 47 7.82 -11.96 -1.86
CA LYS A 47 7.33 -10.82 -2.66
C LYS A 47 5.79 -10.73 -2.68
N LYS A 48 5.10 -11.86 -2.81
CA LYS A 48 3.63 -11.92 -2.82
C LYS A 48 3.04 -11.52 -1.47
N GLU A 49 3.59 -12.03 -0.38
CA GLU A 49 3.17 -11.67 0.98
C GLU A 49 3.42 -10.19 1.29
N VAL A 50 4.56 -9.63 0.85
CA VAL A 50 4.89 -8.21 0.98
C VAL A 50 3.82 -7.35 0.31
N THR A 51 3.43 -7.65 -0.93
CA THR A 51 2.35 -6.93 -1.62
C THR A 51 1.04 -6.96 -0.82
N TYR A 52 0.66 -8.10 -0.25
CA TYR A 52 -0.56 -8.20 0.57
C TYR A 52 -0.48 -7.37 1.86
N LEU A 53 0.65 -7.42 2.55
CA LEU A 53 0.88 -6.68 3.78
C LEU A 53 0.88 -5.18 3.53
N VAL A 54 1.68 -4.69 2.56
CA VAL A 54 1.72 -3.27 2.19
C VAL A 54 0.31 -2.78 1.84
N ARG A 55 -0.41 -3.52 0.98
CA ARG A 55 -1.79 -3.19 0.62
C ARG A 55 -2.69 -3.05 1.84
N ASN A 56 -2.68 -4.05 2.71
CA ASN A 56 -3.62 -4.13 3.82
C ASN A 56 -3.29 -3.10 4.92
N ILE A 57 -2.01 -2.83 5.17
CA ILE A 57 -1.54 -1.81 6.13
C ILE A 57 -1.86 -0.40 5.61
N ILE A 58 -1.54 -0.09 4.34
CA ILE A 58 -1.84 1.22 3.75
C ILE A 58 -3.35 1.47 3.72
N PHE A 59 -4.14 0.47 3.34
CA PHE A 59 -5.59 0.57 3.37
C PHE A 59 -6.13 0.90 4.78
N ALA A 60 -5.60 0.25 5.81
CA ALA A 60 -5.98 0.52 7.19
C ALA A 60 -5.55 1.92 7.65
N ALA A 61 -4.30 2.31 7.35
CA ALA A 61 -3.74 3.61 7.72
C ALA A 61 -4.48 4.78 7.06
N PHE A 62 -5.00 4.59 5.85
CA PHE A 62 -5.83 5.61 5.19
C PHE A 62 -7.15 5.89 5.95
N ILE A 63 -7.76 4.85 6.53
CA ILE A 63 -9.05 4.95 7.23
C ILE A 63 -8.89 5.47 8.66
N ILE A 64 -7.75 5.19 9.30
CA ILE A 64 -7.50 5.56 10.69
C ILE A 64 -7.03 7.03 10.76
N PRO A 65 -7.71 7.91 11.51
CA PRO A 65 -7.35 9.31 11.61
C PRO A 65 -5.91 9.53 12.08
N LYS A 66 -5.27 10.60 11.61
CA LYS A 66 -3.87 10.91 11.94
C LYS A 66 -3.61 11.14 13.43
N PHE A 67 -4.62 11.55 14.20
CA PHE A 67 -4.50 11.75 15.65
C PHE A 67 -4.38 10.44 16.44
N ARG A 68 -4.65 9.28 15.82
CA ARG A 68 -4.39 7.95 16.40
C ARG A 68 -2.93 7.58 16.25
N ILE A 69 -2.09 8.34 16.95
CA ILE A 69 -0.64 8.23 16.94
C ILE A 69 -0.20 6.83 17.38
N ASP A 70 -0.90 6.25 18.36
CA ASP A 70 -0.76 4.88 18.82
C ASP A 70 -0.81 3.87 17.65
N TYR A 71 -1.76 4.02 16.72
CA TYR A 71 -1.80 3.19 15.52
C TYR A 71 -0.70 3.53 14.52
N HIS A 72 -0.53 4.82 14.21
CA HIS A 72 0.37 5.26 13.13
C HIS A 72 1.83 4.92 13.42
N ILE A 73 2.28 4.97 14.68
CA ILE A 73 3.65 4.58 15.07
C ILE A 73 3.90 3.11 14.74
N TYR A 74 3.13 2.19 15.33
CA TYR A 74 3.38 0.75 15.15
C TYR A 74 3.12 0.28 13.71
N SER A 75 2.14 0.86 13.02
CA SER A 75 1.87 0.55 11.62
C SER A 75 3.00 0.99 10.70
N ASN A 76 3.61 2.16 10.94
CA ASN A 76 4.75 2.64 10.16
C ASN A 76 6.01 1.80 10.39
N GLU A 77 6.29 1.41 11.63
CA GLU A 77 7.41 0.50 11.93
C GLU A 77 7.25 -0.84 11.21
N ALA A 78 6.08 -1.46 11.32
CA ALA A 78 5.79 -2.72 10.65
C ALA A 78 5.85 -2.57 9.12
N LEU A 79 5.37 -1.44 8.58
CA LEU A 79 5.47 -1.16 7.15
C LEU A 79 6.93 -1.03 6.71
N LEU A 80 7.78 -0.31 7.44
CA LEU A 80 9.21 -0.19 7.14
C LEU A 80 9.91 -1.54 7.17
N TYR A 81 9.60 -2.38 8.16
CA TYR A 81 10.09 -3.76 8.22
C TYR A 81 9.68 -4.55 6.98
N VAL A 82 8.40 -4.53 6.61
CA VAL A 82 7.90 -5.24 5.42
C VAL A 82 8.54 -4.73 4.13
N LEU A 83 8.76 -3.41 4.00
CA LEU A 83 9.40 -2.81 2.84
C LEU A 83 10.89 -3.15 2.72
N SER A 84 11.53 -3.62 3.79
CA SER A 84 12.93 -4.10 3.73
C SER A 84 13.08 -5.31 2.80
N PHE A 85 12.02 -6.10 2.61
CA PHE A 85 11.98 -7.27 1.71
C PHE A 85 11.67 -6.93 0.25
N VAL A 86 11.46 -5.65 -0.09
CA VAL A 86 11.25 -5.22 -1.49
C VAL A 86 12.62 -5.03 -2.15
N ASP A 87 12.90 -5.87 -3.14
CA ASP A 87 14.16 -5.95 -3.89
C ASP A 87 14.30 -4.84 -4.95
N ILE A 88 14.12 -3.59 -4.53
CA ILE A 88 14.50 -2.40 -5.28
C ILE A 88 15.21 -1.42 -4.36
N LYS A 89 16.18 -0.68 -4.88
CA LYS A 89 16.79 0.44 -4.14
C LYS A 89 15.85 1.65 -4.13
N GLY A 90 15.95 2.47 -3.08
CA GLY A 90 15.25 3.76 -3.00
C GLY A 90 14.37 3.93 -1.76
N SER A 91 13.57 5.01 -1.76
CA SER A 91 12.78 5.43 -0.61
C SER A 91 11.62 4.46 -0.30
N ALA A 92 11.12 4.52 0.94
CA ALA A 92 9.94 3.77 1.36
C ALA A 92 8.73 4.03 0.44
N ASN A 93 8.53 5.29 0.01
CA ASN A 93 7.47 5.65 -0.94
C ASN A 93 7.62 4.93 -2.29
N LEU A 94 8.85 4.83 -2.82
CA LEU A 94 9.08 4.10 -4.06
C LEU A 94 8.77 2.61 -3.90
N LYS A 95 9.20 2.02 -2.78
CA LYS A 95 8.92 0.61 -2.47
C LYS A 95 7.43 0.33 -2.29
N ILE A 96 6.67 1.26 -1.69
CA ILE A 96 5.20 1.17 -1.59
C ILE A 96 4.57 1.22 -2.99
N LEU A 97 4.95 2.19 -3.82
CA LEU A 97 4.45 2.31 -5.20
C LEU A 97 4.72 1.02 -5.98
N TYR A 98 5.96 0.50 -5.92
CA TYR A 98 6.32 -0.75 -6.56
C TYR A 98 5.48 -1.94 -6.07
N SER A 99 5.29 -2.04 -4.75
CA SER A 99 4.53 -3.14 -4.14
C SER A 99 3.06 -3.11 -4.51
N LEU A 100 2.47 -1.92 -4.65
CA LEU A 100 1.05 -1.72 -5.00
C LEU A 100 0.80 -1.74 -6.51
N PHE A 101 1.81 -1.46 -7.34
CA PHE A 101 1.68 -1.40 -8.80
C PHE A 101 0.94 -2.61 -9.41
N PRO A 102 1.32 -3.89 -9.17
CA PRO A 102 0.64 -5.03 -9.78
C PRO A 102 -0.79 -5.23 -9.30
N TYR A 103 -1.18 -4.60 -8.19
CA TYR A 103 -2.55 -4.62 -7.69
C TYR A 103 -3.41 -3.52 -8.34
N ILE A 104 -2.80 -2.35 -8.60
CA ILE A 104 -3.46 -1.15 -9.13
C ILE A 104 -3.50 -1.13 -10.66
N ILE A 105 -2.49 -1.69 -11.31
CA ILE A 105 -2.32 -1.68 -12.75
C ILE A 105 -2.39 -3.13 -13.26
N ILE A 106 -3.31 -3.37 -14.18
CA ILE A 106 -3.48 -4.65 -14.88
C ILE A 106 -2.71 -4.55 -16.20
N THR A 107 -1.96 -5.60 -16.53
CA THR A 107 -1.34 -5.74 -17.85
C THR A 107 -2.14 -6.75 -18.67
N LYS A 108 -2.51 -6.36 -19.89
CA LYS A 108 -3.14 -7.23 -20.90
C LYS A 108 -2.31 -7.22 -22.18
N LYS A 109 -2.41 -8.26 -23.00
CA LYS A 109 -1.87 -8.25 -24.36
C LYS A 109 -2.99 -7.89 -25.34
N ASP A 110 -2.70 -7.05 -26.32
CA ASP A 110 -3.60 -6.81 -27.44
C ASP A 110 -3.50 -7.91 -28.51
N LYS A 111 -4.25 -7.75 -29.60
CA LYS A 111 -4.24 -8.69 -30.74
C LYS A 111 -2.87 -8.81 -31.42
N ASN A 112 -2.01 -7.81 -31.25
CA ASN A 112 -0.67 -7.72 -31.83
C ASN A 112 0.43 -8.08 -30.81
N ASN A 113 0.08 -8.72 -29.68
CA ASN A 113 0.99 -9.05 -28.58
C ASN A 113 1.64 -7.86 -27.84
N ASN A 114 1.19 -6.63 -28.06
CA ASN A 114 1.67 -5.47 -27.31
C ASN A 114 1.10 -5.49 -25.88
N LYS A 115 1.92 -5.10 -24.91
CA LYS A 115 1.49 -4.94 -23.52
C LYS A 115 0.71 -3.63 -23.36
N ILE A 116 -0.58 -3.75 -23.08
CA ILE A 116 -1.45 -2.65 -22.66
C ILE A 116 -1.55 -2.67 -21.13
N TYR A 117 -1.53 -1.48 -20.53
CA TYR A 117 -1.69 -1.29 -19.10
C TYR A 117 -2.97 -0.50 -18.83
N SER A 118 -3.74 -0.92 -17.85
CA SER A 118 -4.95 -0.20 -17.45
C SER A 118 -5.14 -0.26 -15.94
N PHE A 119 -5.92 0.68 -15.41
CA PHE A 119 -6.24 0.69 -13.99
C PHE A 119 -7.21 -0.44 -13.63
N ASN A 120 -6.91 -1.12 -12.52
CA ASN A 120 -7.80 -2.09 -11.92
C ASN A 120 -9.02 -1.36 -11.31
N THR A 121 -10.20 -1.58 -11.89
CA THR A 121 -11.45 -0.94 -11.43
C THR A 121 -11.89 -1.47 -10.07
N SER A 122 -11.51 -2.70 -9.70
CA SER A 122 -11.88 -3.35 -8.44
C SER A 122 -11.03 -2.93 -7.22
N VAL A 123 -10.03 -2.07 -7.39
CA VAL A 123 -9.20 -1.59 -6.28
C VAL A 123 -9.97 -0.59 -5.42
N PRO A 124 -9.94 -0.73 -4.07
CA PRO A 124 -10.53 0.24 -3.16
C PRO A 124 -10.08 1.67 -3.41
N ARG A 125 -11.01 2.62 -3.29
CA ARG A 125 -10.75 4.04 -3.50
C ARG A 125 -9.60 4.56 -2.64
N GLU A 126 -9.52 4.11 -1.39
CA GLU A 126 -8.48 4.49 -0.42
C GLU A 126 -7.07 4.19 -0.94
N LEU A 127 -6.88 3.01 -1.54
CA LEU A 127 -5.60 2.60 -2.11
C LEU A 127 -5.27 3.36 -3.40
N LYS A 128 -6.28 3.67 -4.23
CA LYS A 128 -6.08 4.48 -5.43
C LYS A 128 -5.63 5.90 -5.07
N ILE A 129 -6.30 6.53 -4.12
CA ILE A 129 -5.98 7.90 -3.69
C ILE A 129 -4.57 7.97 -3.10
N ASP A 130 -4.22 7.08 -2.16
CA ASP A 130 -2.88 7.06 -1.56
C ASP A 130 -1.79 6.82 -2.61
N TYR A 131 -2.03 5.91 -3.56
CA TYR A 131 -1.10 5.67 -4.66
C TYR A 131 -0.92 6.90 -5.55
N TYR A 132 -2.00 7.58 -5.94
CA TYR A 132 -1.94 8.79 -6.75
C TYR A 132 -1.23 9.93 -6.03
N ASP A 133 -1.51 10.14 -4.74
CA ASP A 133 -0.83 11.18 -3.96
C ASP A 133 0.67 10.91 -3.87
N ARG A 134 1.09 9.67 -3.59
CA ARG A 134 2.51 9.30 -3.56
C ARG A 134 3.19 9.48 -4.92
N LEU A 135 2.52 9.07 -6.00
CA LEU A 135 3.03 9.23 -7.35
C LEU A 135 3.18 10.72 -7.70
N TYR A 136 2.17 11.53 -7.39
CA TYR A 136 2.16 12.97 -7.63
C TYR A 136 3.27 13.69 -6.86
N ARG A 137 3.45 13.38 -5.58
CA ARG A 137 4.55 13.95 -4.78
C ARG A 137 5.92 13.56 -5.34
N LYS A 138 6.08 12.32 -5.77
CA LYS A 138 7.32 11.88 -6.42
C LYS A 138 7.56 12.65 -7.73
N TYR A 139 6.52 12.84 -8.52
CA TYR A 139 6.57 13.61 -9.76
C TYR A 139 6.96 15.08 -9.53
N ILE A 140 6.35 15.77 -8.56
CA ILE A 140 6.74 17.14 -8.17
C ILE A 140 8.20 17.20 -7.73
N ALA A 141 8.63 16.25 -6.88
CA ALA A 141 10.00 16.22 -6.38
C ALA A 141 11.06 16.09 -7.49
N LEU A 142 10.66 15.56 -8.65
CA LEU A 142 11.50 15.37 -9.83
C LEU A 142 11.42 16.55 -10.84
N LYS A 143 10.70 17.64 -10.51
CA LYS A 143 10.60 18.88 -11.29
C LYS A 143 10.13 18.71 -12.75
N CYS A 144 8.93 18.18 -12.96
CA CYS A 144 8.19 18.37 -14.20
C CYS A 144 6.77 18.85 -13.86
N VAL A 145 6.31 19.98 -14.36
CA VAL A 145 4.89 20.42 -14.38
C VAL A 145 4.77 21.31 -15.63
N PRO A 146 3.71 21.26 -16.48
CA PRO A 146 2.36 20.73 -16.24
C PRO A 146 1.84 19.71 -17.28
N ASN A 147 1.07 18.71 -16.82
CA ASN A 147 -0.28 18.42 -17.30
C ASN A 147 -0.85 17.20 -16.55
N ILE A 148 -1.93 17.43 -15.82
CA ILE A 148 -2.57 16.42 -14.96
C ILE A 148 -3.13 15.23 -15.76
N LEU A 149 -3.50 15.44 -17.04
CA LEU A 149 -3.92 14.37 -17.95
C LEU A 149 -2.79 13.37 -18.25
N ILE A 150 -1.55 13.83 -18.29
CA ILE A 150 -0.39 13.04 -18.72
C ILE A 150 0.01 12.01 -17.65
N VAL A 151 -0.25 12.26 -16.36
CA VAL A 151 0.11 11.31 -15.28
C VAL A 151 -0.77 10.04 -15.32
N ILE A 152 -2.01 10.16 -15.80
CA ILE A 152 -2.94 9.03 -15.96
C ILE A 152 -2.59 8.21 -17.21
N GLU A 153 -2.24 8.88 -18.33
CA GLU A 153 -1.86 8.20 -19.58
C GLU A 153 -0.41 7.69 -19.60
N MET A 154 0.52 8.32 -18.87
CA MET A 154 1.95 7.95 -18.86
C MET A 154 2.38 7.10 -17.65
N CYS A 155 1.48 6.81 -16.71
CA CYS A 155 1.73 5.89 -15.60
C CYS A 155 2.46 4.59 -16.05
N PRO A 156 2.06 3.94 -17.16
CA PRO A 156 2.74 2.75 -17.64
C PRO A 156 4.15 2.98 -18.19
N LYS A 157 4.39 4.11 -18.88
CA LYS A 157 5.68 4.43 -19.52
C LYS A 157 6.76 4.76 -18.49
N TYR A 158 6.44 5.56 -17.47
CA TYR A 158 7.43 5.96 -16.46
C TYR A 158 7.74 4.87 -15.44
N ILE A 159 6.80 3.97 -15.18
CA ILE A 159 7.04 2.82 -14.30
C ILE A 159 8.14 1.92 -14.89
N ASN A 160 8.18 1.73 -16.21
CA ASN A 160 9.29 1.03 -16.86
C ASN A 160 10.63 1.78 -16.81
N PHE A 161 10.64 3.10 -16.61
CA PHE A 161 11.87 3.89 -16.47
C PHE A 161 12.47 3.78 -15.06
N TYR A 162 11.63 3.64 -14.03
CA TYR A 162 12.08 3.55 -12.63
C TYR A 162 12.32 2.11 -12.13
N PHE A 163 11.91 1.09 -12.89
CA PHE A 163 12.00 -0.32 -12.49
C PHE A 163 12.79 -1.21 -13.46
N LYS A 164 13.59 -0.59 -14.35
CA LYS A 164 14.72 -1.24 -15.04
C LYS A 164 15.99 -0.98 -14.26
#